data_AF-A0A920MWZ6-F1
#
_entry.id   AF-A0A920MWZ6-F1
#
_cell.length_a   1.000
_cell.length_b   1.000
_cell.length_c   1.000
_cell.angle_alpha   90.00
_cell.angle_beta   90.00
_cell.angle_gamma   90.00
#
_symmetry.space_group_name_H-M   'P 1'
#
loop_
_entity.id
_entity.type
_entity.pdbx_description
1 polymer ?
#
loop_
_entity_poly.entity_id
_entity_poly.type
_entity_poly.pdbx_seq_one_letter_code
_entity_poly.pdbx_strand_id
1 'polypeptide(L)'
;MPASEVKSISKRMGITTDIRAVDAIALGTSEVYLLDIVNAYSAFPNQGVLNQPFGITKVEDRYGNTITEYDPNLEKKFSEQSQLI
;
A
#
# COMPACT_ATOMS: atom_id res chain seq x y z
N MET A 1 -21.45 2.56 -5.95
CA MET A 1 -20.31 3.28 -5.33
C MET A 1 -19.92 4.41 -6.27
N PRO A 2 -19.93 5.68 -5.83
CA PRO A 2 -19.44 6.80 -6.63
C PRO A 2 -17.95 6.68 -6.96
N ALA A 3 -17.50 7.24 -8.08
CA ALA A 3 -16.08 7.19 -8.48
C ALA A 3 -15.13 7.83 -7.44
N SER A 4 -15.62 8.82 -6.69
CA SER A 4 -14.88 9.44 -5.57
C SER A 4 -14.62 8.50 -4.41
N GLU A 5 -15.55 7.57 -4.15
CA GLU A 5 -15.43 6.57 -3.10
C GLU A 5 -14.37 5.53 -3.48
N VAL A 6 -14.37 5.08 -4.74
CA VAL A 6 -13.33 4.18 -5.26
C VAL A 6 -11.94 4.83 -5.16
N LYS A 7 -11.80 6.11 -5.56
CA LYS A 7 -10.55 6.86 -5.39
C LYS A 7 -10.10 6.92 -3.92
N SER A 8 -11.02 7.13 -2.99
CA SER A 8 -10.72 7.15 -1.55
C SER A 8 -10.24 5.79 -1.04
N ILE A 9 -10.89 4.70 -1.46
CA ILE A 9 -10.49 3.34 -1.12
C ILE A 9 -9.10 3.03 -1.68
N SER A 10 -8.81 3.36 -2.94
CA SER A 10 -7.48 3.18 -3.53
C SER A 10 -6.39 3.85 -2.69
N LYS A 11 -6.62 5.09 -2.24
CA LYS A 11 -5.67 5.79 -1.35
C LYS A 11 -5.50 5.09 -0.01
N ARG A 12 -6.58 4.57 0.59
CA ARG A 12 -6.52 3.80 1.85
C ARG A 12 -5.76 2.47 1.70
N MET A 13 -5.77 1.88 0.51
CA MET A 13 -5.00 0.67 0.17
C MET A 13 -3.51 0.95 -0.07
N GLY A 14 -3.05 2.20 0.08
CA GLY A 14 -1.66 2.57 -0.13
C GLY A 14 -1.28 2.83 -1.57
N ILE A 15 -2.25 2.97 -2.48
CA ILE A 15 -1.96 3.41 -3.85
C ILE A 15 -1.57 4.88 -3.82
N THR A 16 -0.32 5.15 -4.22
CA THR A 16 0.28 6.49 -4.28
C THR A 16 0.02 7.18 -5.61
N THR A 17 -0.28 6.40 -6.65
CA THR A 17 -0.61 6.90 -7.99
C THR A 17 -1.90 7.73 -7.95
N ASP A 18 -1.95 8.87 -8.66
CA ASP A 18 -3.17 9.68 -8.70
C ASP A 18 -4.24 9.01 -9.57
N ILE A 19 -5.25 8.46 -8.91
CA ILE A 19 -6.38 7.81 -9.57
C ILE A 19 -7.43 8.87 -9.99
N ARG A 20 -7.87 8.82 -11.25
CA ARG A 20 -8.91 9.72 -11.76
C ARG A 20 -10.30 9.22 -11.32
N ALA A 21 -11.08 10.08 -10.69
CA ALA A 21 -12.45 9.75 -10.27
C ALA A 21 -13.44 9.90 -11.45
N VAL A 22 -13.37 8.96 -12.40
CA VAL A 22 -14.27 8.85 -13.56
C VAL A 22 -15.06 7.56 -13.48
N ASP A 23 -16.21 7.46 -14.15
CA ASP A 23 -17.08 6.26 -14.06
C ASP A 23 -16.37 4.98 -14.52
N ALA A 24 -15.48 5.09 -15.49
CA ALA A 24 -14.68 3.97 -15.98
C ALA A 24 -13.57 3.52 -15.01
N ILE A 25 -13.44 4.12 -13.83
CA ILE A 25 -12.45 3.72 -12.79
C ILE A 25 -12.60 2.26 -12.40
N ALA A 26 -13.84 1.75 -12.36
CA ALA A 26 -14.14 0.36 -12.03
C ALA A 26 -13.54 -0.65 -13.03
N LEU A 27 -13.17 -0.20 -14.23
CA LEU A 27 -12.56 -1.02 -15.29
C LEU A 27 -11.04 -0.91 -15.35
N GLY A 28 -10.39 -0.23 -14.39
CA GLY A 28 -8.93 -0.11 -14.36
C GLY A 28 -8.37 0.91 -15.35
N THR A 29 -9.11 1.98 -15.66
CA THR A 29 -8.69 3.03 -16.62
C THR A 29 -7.60 3.98 -16.11
N SER A 30 -7.12 3.79 -14.88
CA SER A 30 -5.95 4.51 -14.35
C SER A 30 -4.78 3.55 -14.22
N GLU A 31 -3.63 3.96 -14.74
CA GLU A 31 -2.37 3.25 -14.53
C GLU A 31 -1.95 3.37 -13.06
N VAL A 32 -1.28 2.35 -12.55
CA VAL A 32 -0.82 2.27 -11.16
C VAL A 32 0.55 1.62 -11.12
N TYR A 33 1.41 2.06 -10.21
CA TYR A 33 2.69 1.39 -9.97
C TYR A 33 2.47 -0.07 -9.54
N LEU A 34 3.26 -0.98 -10.10
CA LEU A 34 3.18 -2.40 -9.75
C LEU A 34 3.38 -2.64 -8.24
N LEU A 35 4.32 -1.91 -7.64
CA LEU A 35 4.61 -2.02 -6.20
C LEU A 35 3.40 -1.63 -5.34
N ASP A 36 2.65 -0.61 -5.75
CA ASP A 36 1.41 -0.19 -5.07
C ASP A 36 0.34 -1.27 -5.14
N ILE A 37 0.15 -1.91 -6.31
CA ILE A 37 -0.81 -3.01 -6.48
C ILE A 37 -0.40 -4.20 -5.61
N VAL A 38 0.85 -4.64 -5.70
CA VAL A 38 1.35 -5.78 -4.91
C VAL A 38 1.20 -5.50 -3.41
N ASN A 39 1.50 -4.29 -2.96
CA ASN A 39 1.33 -3.90 -1.57
C ASN A 39 -0.14 -3.88 -1.13
N ALA A 40 -1.02 -3.29 -1.94
CA ALA A 40 -2.46 -3.24 -1.68
C ALA A 40 -3.07 -4.65 -1.50
N TYR A 41 -2.63 -5.62 -2.31
CA TYR A 41 -3.06 -7.02 -2.20
C TYR A 41 -2.48 -7.74 -0.97
N SER A 42 -1.33 -7.30 -0.45
CA SER A 42 -0.73 -7.88 0.76
C SER A 42 -1.56 -7.64 2.03
N ALA A 43 -2.45 -6.63 2.03
CA ALA A 43 -3.29 -6.32 3.17
C ALA A 43 -4.28 -7.45 3.52
N PHE A 44 -4.71 -8.27 2.55
CA PHE A 44 -5.66 -9.36 2.78
C PHE A 44 -5.09 -10.49 3.65
N PRO A 45 -3.94 -11.13 3.30
CA PRO A 45 -3.33 -12.13 4.18
C PRO A 45 -2.81 -11.53 5.49
N ASN A 46 -2.51 -10.23 5.53
CA ASN A 46 -2.00 -9.53 6.71
C ASN A 46 -3.10 -8.99 7.64
N GLN A 47 -4.29 -9.58 7.63
CA GLN A 47 -5.41 -9.19 8.51
C GLN A 47 -5.74 -7.69 8.44
N GLY A 48 -5.60 -7.07 7.27
CA GLY A 48 -5.90 -5.65 7.04
C GLY A 48 -4.80 -4.69 7.49
N VAL A 49 -3.62 -5.21 7.83
CA VAL A 49 -2.41 -4.43 8.09
C VAL A 49 -1.67 -4.22 6.77
N LEU A 50 -1.48 -2.94 6.43
CA LEU A 50 -0.70 -2.53 5.28
C LEU A 50 0.71 -2.15 5.75
N ASN A 51 1.72 -2.71 5.10
CA ASN A 51 3.11 -2.36 5.37
C ASN A 51 3.61 -1.47 4.24
N GLN A 52 4.32 -0.38 4.56
CA GLN A 52 5.00 0.38 3.52
C GLN A 52 6.12 -0.52 2.94
N PRO A 53 6.19 -0.76 1.62
CA PRO A 53 7.28 -1.55 1.06
C PRO A 53 8.59 -0.75 1.14
N PHE A 54 9.65 -1.37 1.65
CA PHE A 54 10.99 -0.80 1.74
C PHE A 54 12.04 -1.87 1.43
N GLY A 55 13.14 -1.46 0.82
CA GLY A 55 14.18 -2.39 0.31
C GLY A 55 15.48 -2.42 1.11
N ILE A 56 15.67 -1.49 2.06
CA ILE A 56 16.90 -1.35 2.83
C ILE A 56 16.52 -1.49 4.30
N THR A 57 17.06 -2.49 4.98
CA THR A 57 16.84 -2.67 6.44
C THR A 57 17.93 -2.01 7.26
N LYS A 58 19.17 -1.97 6.75
CA LYS A 58 20.32 -1.45 7.49
C LYS A 58 21.38 -0.91 6.54
N VAL A 59 22.04 0.16 6.94
CA VAL A 59 23.23 0.70 6.26
C VAL A 59 24.39 0.71 7.25
N GLU A 60 25.49 0.08 6.86
CA GLU A 60 26.72 -0.02 7.66
C GLU A 60 27.90 0.57 6.91
N ASP A 61 28.89 1.08 7.64
CA ASP A 61 30.17 1.48 7.07
C ASP A 61 31.12 0.27 6.90
N ARG A 62 32.30 0.51 6.31
CA ARG A 62 33.32 -0.54 6.10
C ARG A 62 33.90 -1.12 7.39
N TYR A 63 33.69 -0.47 8.53
CA TYR A 63 34.18 -0.87 9.84
C TYR A 63 33.10 -1.58 10.67
N GLY A 64 31.89 -1.77 10.12
CA GLY A 64 30.76 -2.43 10.77
C GLY A 64 29.93 -1.50 11.67
N ASN A 65 30.13 -0.18 11.60
CA ASN A 65 29.31 0.76 12.35
C ASN A 65 27.98 0.97 11.64
N THR A 66 26.87 0.89 12.38
CA THR A 66 25.53 1.12 11.84
C THR A 66 25.29 2.61 11.66
N ILE A 67 25.06 3.04 10.42
CA ILE A 67 24.72 4.43 10.07
C ILE A 67 23.23 4.66 10.28
N THR A 68 22.41 3.71 9.81
CA THR A 68 20.95 3.77 9.97
C THR A 68 20.34 2.37 9.88
N GLU A 69 19.19 2.20 10.50
CA GLU A 69 18.37 0.98 10.51
C GLU A 69 16.92 1.39 10.28
N TYR A 70 16.20 0.62 9.49
CA TYR A 70 14.83 0.89 9.07
C TYR A 70 13.93 -0.25 9.54
N ASP A 71 12.99 0.09 10.41
CA ASP A 71 11.95 -0.83 10.86
C ASP A 71 10.72 -0.78 9.93
N PRO A 72 9.98 -1.89 9.81
CA PRO A 72 8.70 -1.89 9.10
C PRO A 72 7.72 -0.90 9.72
N ASN A 73 7.17 0.00 8.92
CA ASN A 73 6.04 0.83 9.34
C ASN A 73 4.73 0.07 9.10
N LEU A 74 4.14 -0.45 10.19
CA LEU A 74 2.90 -1.23 10.19
C LEU A 74 1.71 -0.31 10.42
N GLU A 75 0.83 -0.16 9.42
CA GLU A 75 -0.40 0.61 9.57
C GLU A 75 -1.65 -0.26 9.38
N LYS A 76 -2.48 -0.38 10.42
CA LYS A 76 -3.78 -1.08 10.33
C LYS A 76 -4.78 -0.19 9.58
N LYS A 77 -5.14 -0.57 8.35
CA LYS A 77 -6.05 0.21 7.48
C LYS A 77 -7.45 -0.38 7.34
N PHE A 78 -7.60 -1.68 7.65
CA PHE A 78 -8.85 -2.42 7.51
C PHE A 78 -9.14 -3.27 8.77
N SER A 79 -10.43 -3.46 9.07
CA SER A 79 -10.89 -4.40 10.10
C SER A 79 -11.06 -5.81 9.51
N GLU A 80 -10.95 -6.85 10.34
CA GLU A 80 -11.08 -8.26 9.92
C GLU A 80 -12.38 -8.55 9.16
N GLN A 81 -13.46 -7.85 9.50
CA GLN A 81 -14.78 -8.04 8.88
C GLN A 81 -14.85 -7.60 7.42
N SER A 82 -13.97 -6.69 6.97
CA SER A 82 -13.94 -6.24 5.56
C SER A 82 -13.22 -7.22 4.63
N GLN A 83 -12.64 -8.30 5.17
CA GLN A 83 -11.81 -9.26 4.42
C GLN A 83 -12.61 -10.47 3.91
N LEU A 84 -13.83 -10.68 4.42
CA LEU A 84 -14.77 -11.68 3.91
C LEU A 84 -15.67 -11.06 2.85
N ILE A 85 -15.22 -11.06 1.61
CA ILE A 85 -16.07 -10.90 0.42
C ILE A 85 -15.67 -11.95 -0.61
#